data_AF-A0A1J4PZ39-F1
#
_entry.id   AF-A0A1J4PZ39-F1
#
_cell.length_a   1.000
_cell.length_b   1.000
_cell.length_c   1.000
_cell.angle_alpha   90.00
_cell.angle_beta   90.00
_cell.angle_gamma   90.00
#
_symmetry.space_group_name_H-M   'P 1'
#
loop_
_entity.id
_entity.type
_entity.pdbx_description
1 polymer ?
#
loop_
_entity_poly.entity_id
_entity_poly.type
_entity_poly.pdbx_seq_one_letter_code
_entity_poly.pdbx_strand_id
1 'polypeptide(L)'
;MLTVAETGGFQVGRRPFAGEVRPAAGTGTETAARVPLGEKRLVVPVREGVPGARGHDPGTEARRASRGIEAAARGPRRVVPGRFTPYEARRVPRLGDTLGRARAFALAR
;
A
#
# COMPACT_ATOMS: atom_id res chain seq x y z
N MET A 1 -5.70 11.54 11.21
CA MET A 1 -5.80 13.01 11.14
C MET A 1 -4.48 13.50 10.57
N LEU A 2 -4.51 14.48 9.67
CA LEU A 2 -3.29 15.08 9.12
C LEU A 2 -3.32 16.57 9.43
N THR A 3 -2.25 17.09 10.02
CA THR A 3 -2.10 18.52 10.34
C THR A 3 -1.14 19.14 9.34
N VAL A 4 -1.53 20.27 8.76
CA VAL A 4 -0.81 20.94 7.68
C VAL A 4 -0.47 22.36 8.12
N ALA A 5 0.82 22.69 8.11
CA ALA A 5 1.30 24.04 8.38
C ALA A 5 0.95 25.01 7.23
N GLU A 6 0.66 26.26 7.56
CA GLU A 6 0.20 27.30 6.61
C GLU A 6 1.16 27.55 5.44
N THR A 7 2.46 27.33 5.63
CA THR A 7 3.50 27.53 4.61
C THR A 7 3.74 26.31 3.72
N GLY A 8 3.01 25.22 3.94
CA GLY A 8 3.31 23.91 3.35
C GLY A 8 2.93 23.72 1.90
N GLY A 9 2.25 24.66 1.22
CA GLY A 9 1.87 24.52 -0.21
C GLY A 9 0.93 23.33 -0.51
N PHE A 10 0.25 22.82 0.51
CA PHE A 10 -0.59 21.64 0.47
C PHE A 10 -1.94 21.95 -0.16
N GLN A 11 -2.48 20.99 -0.94
CA GLN A 11 -3.77 21.16 -1.59
C GLN A 11 -4.72 19.99 -1.28
N VAL A 12 -6.00 20.31 -1.11
CA VAL A 12 -7.10 19.34 -1.01
C VAL A 12 -8.09 19.64 -2.14
N GLY A 13 -8.35 18.67 -3.01
CA GLY A 13 -9.26 18.90 -4.15
C GLY A 13 -8.83 20.07 -5.05
N ARG A 14 -7.52 20.26 -5.24
CA ARG A 14 -6.87 21.37 -5.98
C ARG A 14 -7.02 22.78 -5.36
N ARG A 15 -7.42 22.89 -4.10
CA ARG A 15 -7.43 24.17 -3.38
C ARG A 15 -6.34 24.18 -2.31
N PRO A 16 -5.59 25.28 -2.12
CA PRO A 16 -4.67 25.44 -1.00
C PRO A 16 -5.38 25.17 0.33
N PHE A 17 -4.70 24.48 1.25
CA PHE A 17 -5.29 24.09 2.52
C PHE A 17 -4.26 24.16 3.65
N ALA A 18 -4.67 24.72 4.78
CA ALA A 18 -3.95 24.73 6.05
C ALA A 18 -4.89 24.32 7.17
N GLY A 19 -4.38 23.65 8.21
CA GLY A 19 -5.17 23.12 9.32
C GLY A 19 -5.29 21.60 9.30
N GLU A 20 -6.35 21.08 9.92
CA GLU A 20 -6.56 19.65 10.09
C GLU A 20 -7.51 19.08 9.05
N VAL A 21 -7.09 18.02 8.37
CA VAL A 21 -7.93 17.29 7.42
C VAL A 21 -7.97 15.81 7.79
N ARG A 22 -9.13 15.19 7.56
CA ARG A 22 -9.28 13.74 7.52
C ARG A 22 -9.35 13.32 6.05
N PRO A 23 -8.24 12.80 5.48
CA PRO A 23 -8.24 12.36 4.09
C PRO A 23 -9.30 11.28 3.86
N ALA A 24 -10.17 11.51 2.87
CA ALA A 24 -11.13 10.50 2.46
C ALA A 24 -10.42 9.32 1.77
N ALA A 25 -10.95 8.12 1.94
CA ALA A 25 -10.52 6.94 1.21
C ALA A 25 -10.56 7.19 -0.31
N GLY A 26 -9.53 6.70 -1.01
CA GLY A 26 -9.44 6.74 -2.46
C GLY A 26 -9.33 5.33 -3.06
N THR A 27 -9.27 5.25 -4.39
CA THR A 27 -9.13 3.98 -5.13
C THR A 27 -7.73 3.33 -4.99
N GLY A 28 -6.82 3.96 -4.24
CA GLY A 28 -5.51 3.40 -3.93
C GLY A 28 -4.41 3.66 -4.97
N THR A 29 -4.69 4.41 -6.04
CA THR A 29 -3.68 4.81 -7.03
C THR A 29 -3.11 6.21 -6.73
N GLU A 30 -1.87 6.45 -7.15
CA GLU A 30 -1.16 7.72 -6.95
C GLU A 30 -1.79 8.87 -7.76
N THR A 31 -2.30 8.55 -8.96
CA THR A 31 -3.06 9.48 -9.81
C THR A 31 -4.43 9.83 -9.23
N ALA A 32 -4.99 8.99 -8.37
CA ALA A 32 -6.22 9.26 -7.63
C ALA A 32 -5.98 9.86 -6.24
N ALA A 33 -4.73 10.19 -5.89
CA ALA A 33 -4.41 10.81 -4.61
C ALA A 33 -5.10 12.18 -4.51
N ARG A 34 -5.98 12.30 -3.51
CA ARG A 34 -6.76 13.54 -3.27
C ARG A 34 -5.95 14.65 -2.61
N VAL A 35 -4.74 14.32 -2.14
CA VAL A 35 -3.89 15.16 -1.32
C VAL A 35 -2.49 15.24 -1.93
N PRO A 36 -2.28 16.14 -2.91
CA PRO A 36 -0.97 16.45 -3.44
C PRO A 36 -0.23 17.51 -2.62
N LEU A 37 1.09 17.38 -2.56
CA LEU A 37 2.04 18.39 -2.10
C LEU A 37 3.22 18.45 -3.08
N GLY A 38 3.22 19.41 -4.00
CA GLY A 38 4.16 19.42 -5.13
C GLY A 38 4.02 18.14 -5.95
N GLU A 39 5.09 17.34 -6.04
CA GLU A 39 5.07 15.99 -6.66
C GLU A 39 4.69 14.86 -5.70
N LYS A 40 4.68 15.13 -4.39
CA LYS A 40 4.33 14.14 -3.37
C LYS A 40 2.83 13.87 -3.39
N ARG A 41 2.44 12.63 -3.09
CA ARG A 41 1.05 12.16 -3.08
C ARG A 41 0.79 11.38 -1.81
N LEU A 42 -0.24 11.74 -1.06
CA LEU A 42 -0.77 10.90 0.01
C LEU A 42 -1.96 10.08 -0.52
N VAL A 43 -1.80 8.77 -0.51
CA VAL A 43 -2.82 7.81 -0.93
C VAL A 43 -3.45 7.18 0.30
N VAL A 44 -4.78 7.09 0.31
CA VAL A 44 -5.56 6.49 1.40
C VAL A 44 -6.24 5.22 0.87
N PRO A 45 -5.52 4.10 0.75
CA PRO A 45 -6.12 2.85 0.29
C PRO A 45 -7.05 2.27 1.36
N VAL A 46 -8.10 1.56 0.93
CA VAL A 46 -8.92 0.74 1.82
C VAL A 46 -8.54 -0.72 1.60
N ARG A 47 -8.14 -1.41 2.68
CA ARG A 47 -7.95 -2.86 2.67
C ARG A 47 -8.85 -3.47 3.73
N GLU A 48 -9.69 -4.42 3.33
CA GLU A 48 -10.59 -5.13 4.25
C GLU A 48 -11.48 -4.17 5.07
N GLY A 49 -11.94 -3.07 4.46
CA GLY A 49 -12.75 -2.04 5.13
C GLY A 49 -11.95 -1.09 6.03
N VAL A 50 -10.65 -1.30 6.20
CA VAL A 50 -9.79 -0.46 7.03
C VAL A 50 -8.98 0.51 6.15
N PRO A 51 -9.09 1.84 6.37
CA PRO A 51 -8.28 2.82 5.65
C PRO A 51 -6.83 2.81 6.14
N GLY A 52 -5.88 2.73 5.20
CA GLY A 52 -4.46 2.92 5.43
C GLY A 52 -3.97 4.29 4.96
N ALA A 53 -2.71 4.60 5.22
CA ALA A 53 -2.03 5.78 4.68
C ALA A 53 -0.73 5.35 4.00
N ARG A 54 -0.53 5.78 2.75
CA ARG A 54 0.70 5.55 1.98
C ARG A 54 1.20 6.87 1.41
N GLY A 55 2.39 7.28 1.84
CA GLY A 55 3.11 8.39 1.23
C GLY A 55 3.82 7.93 -0.04
N HIS A 56 3.70 8.71 -1.10
CA HIS A 56 4.48 8.61 -2.31
C HIS A 56 5.25 9.90 -2.50
N ASP A 57 6.57 9.83 -2.49
CA ASP A 57 7.45 10.97 -2.70
C ASP A 57 8.54 10.57 -3.70
N PRO A 58 8.44 11.05 -4.96
CA PRO A 58 9.44 10.73 -5.99
C PRO A 58 10.83 11.30 -5.66
N GLY A 59 10.91 12.31 -4.80
CA GLY A 59 12.16 12.92 -4.36
C GLY A 59 12.87 12.15 -3.24
N THR A 60 12.32 11.07 -2.68
CA THR A 60 13.03 10.30 -1.64
C THR A 60 14.34 9.71 -2.15
N GLU A 61 15.39 9.75 -1.33
CA GLU A 61 16.69 9.16 -1.68
C GLU A 61 16.54 7.67 -2.01
N ALA A 62 15.79 6.91 -1.19
CA ALA A 62 15.52 5.49 -1.45
C ALA A 62 14.93 5.24 -2.85
N ARG A 63 14.11 6.15 -3.37
CA ARG A 63 13.49 6.02 -4.70
C ARG A 63 14.41 6.48 -5.82
N ARG A 64 15.20 7.53 -5.60
CA ARG A 64 16.22 8.01 -6.55
C ARG A 64 17.42 7.07 -6.65
N ALA A 65 17.80 6.43 -5.54
CA ALA A 65 18.89 5.47 -5.45
C ALA A 65 18.48 4.05 -5.86
N SER A 66 17.16 3.77 -5.93
CA SER A 66 16.65 2.49 -6.40
C SER A 66 17.07 2.25 -7.85
N ARG A 67 17.69 1.11 -8.11
CA ARG A 67 18.06 0.66 -9.47
C ARG A 67 16.97 -0.21 -10.11
N GLY A 68 15.77 -0.21 -9.52
CA GLY A 68 14.68 -1.11 -9.87
C GLY A 68 14.58 -2.31 -8.94
N ILE A 69 13.68 -3.24 -9.29
CA ILE A 69 13.51 -4.50 -8.57
C ILE A 69 14.45 -5.52 -9.20
N GLU A 70 15.35 -6.08 -8.39
CA GLU A 70 16.11 -7.25 -8.81
C GLU A 70 15.14 -8.43 -8.96
N ALA A 71 14.95 -8.88 -10.19
CA ALA A 71 14.12 -10.02 -10.52
C ALA A 71 14.98 -11.08 -11.19
N ALA A 72 14.98 -12.29 -10.63
CA ALA A 72 15.61 -13.42 -11.29
C ALA A 72 14.94 -13.70 -12.64
N ALA A 73 15.74 -14.04 -13.66
CA ALA A 73 15.21 -14.41 -14.95
C ALA A 73 14.19 -15.56 -14.81
N ARG A 74 13.06 -15.44 -15.50
CA ARG A 74 12.03 -16.48 -15.51
C ARG A 74 12.58 -17.70 -16.25
N GLY A 75 12.96 -18.73 -15.49
CA GLY A 75 13.46 -19.99 -16.05
C GLY A 75 12.34 -21.02 -16.15
N PRO A 76 12.19 -21.76 -17.27
CA PRO A 76 11.17 -22.80 -17.40
C PRO A 76 11.32 -23.91 -16.34
N ARG A 77 12.55 -24.15 -15.86
CA ARG A 77 12.83 -25.07 -14.74
C ARG A 77 12.23 -24.64 -13.40
N ARG A 78 11.83 -23.37 -13.25
CA ARG A 78 11.17 -22.82 -12.06
C ARG A 78 9.65 -22.75 -12.21
N VAL A 79 9.12 -23.22 -13.34
CA VAL A 79 7.68 -23.31 -13.61
C VAL A 79 7.31 -24.79 -13.61
N VAL A 80 6.63 -25.22 -12.56
CA VAL A 80 6.12 -26.60 -12.46
C VAL A 80 4.60 -26.57 -12.46
N PRO A 81 3.92 -27.50 -13.17
CA PRO A 81 2.48 -27.65 -13.05
C PRO A 81 2.10 -27.92 -11.59
N GLY A 82 1.23 -27.08 -11.03
CA GLY A 82 0.68 -27.29 -9.70
C GLY A 82 -0.63 -28.06 -9.77
N ARG A 83 -0.76 -29.15 -9.01
CA ARG A 83 -2.07 -29.76 -8.73
C ARG A 83 -2.60 -29.19 -7.42
N PHE A 84 -3.76 -28.55 -7.48
CA PHE A 84 -4.48 -28.16 -6.29
C PHE A 84 -5.11 -29.40 -5.63
N THR A 85 -4.82 -29.61 -4.35
CA THR A 85 -5.48 -30.62 -3.52
C THR A 85 -6.08 -29.89 -2.32
N PRO A 86 -7.41 -29.85 -2.19
CA PRO A 86 -8.05 -29.17 -1.08
C PRO A 86 -7.79 -29.88 0.26
N TYR A 87 -7.94 -29.15 1.35
CA TYR A 87 -7.92 -29.76 2.67
C TYR A 87 -9.27 -30.43 2.98
N GLU A 88 -9.24 -31.67 3.45
CA GLU A 88 -10.45 -32.46 3.82
C GLU A 88 -11.37 -31.74 4.81
N ALA A 89 -10.78 -30.91 5.68
CA ALA A 89 -11.46 -30.11 6.68
C ALA A 89 -10.95 -28.68 6.68
N ARG A 90 -11.79 -27.75 7.13
CA ARG A 90 -11.43 -26.33 7.28
C ARG A 90 -10.25 -26.19 8.23
N ARG A 91 -9.17 -25.57 7.77
CA ARG A 91 -7.99 -25.25 8.57
C ARG A 91 -7.71 -23.75 8.52
N VAL A 92 -7.40 -23.18 9.68
CA VAL A 92 -7.13 -21.74 9.85
C VAL A 92 -5.86 -21.53 10.69
N PRO A 93 -4.66 -21.87 10.14
CA PRO A 93 -3.41 -21.55 10.81
C PRO A 93 -3.25 -20.05 11.06
N ARG A 94 -2.41 -19.69 12.04
CA ARG A 94 -2.00 -18.30 12.26
C ARG A 94 -0.61 -18.06 11.66
N LEU A 95 -0.48 -17.02 10.85
CA LEU A 95 0.76 -16.62 10.20
C LEU A 95 1.26 -15.30 10.79
N GLY A 96 2.55 -15.21 11.09
CA GLY A 96 3.18 -13.97 11.56
C GLY A 96 3.25 -12.93 10.45
N ASP A 97 2.97 -11.67 10.76
CA ASP A 97 3.26 -10.52 9.92
C ASP A 97 4.62 -9.89 10.28
N THR A 98 5.10 -8.97 9.44
CA THR A 98 6.36 -8.25 9.66
C THR A 98 6.33 -7.33 10.90
N LEU A 99 5.17 -7.18 11.54
CA LEU A 99 4.96 -6.42 12.77
C LEU A 99 4.89 -7.35 14.00
N GLY A 100 5.25 -8.63 13.84
CA GLY A 100 5.27 -9.63 14.90
C GLY A 100 3.88 -10.15 15.31
N ARG A 101 2.81 -9.80 14.58
CA ARG A 101 1.45 -10.21 14.93
C ARG A 101 1.04 -11.45 14.15
N ALA A 102 0.41 -12.41 14.82
CA ALA A 102 -0.10 -13.62 14.18
C ALA A 102 -1.55 -13.45 13.71
N ARG A 103 -1.82 -13.65 12.41
CA ARG A 103 -3.14 -13.48 11.77
C ARG A 103 -3.68 -14.80 11.24
N ALA A 104 -4.98 -15.01 11.36
CA ALA A 104 -5.67 -16.18 10.83
C ALA A 104 -5.60 -16.23 9.29
N PHE A 105 -5.28 -17.39 8.73
CA PHE A 105 -5.20 -17.61 7.30
C PHE A 105 -6.02 -18.85 6.93
N ALA A 106 -7.16 -18.68 6.28
CA ALA A 106 -8.03 -19.79 5.90
C ALA A 106 -7.44 -20.55 4.71
N LEU A 107 -7.25 -21.85 4.88
CA LEU A 107 -6.81 -22.73 3.79
C LEU A 107 -8.02 -23.15 2.94
N ALA A 108 -7.79 -23.25 1.63
CA ALA A 108 -8.82 -23.65 0.68
C ALA A 108 -9.23 -25.12 0.89
N ARG A 109 -10.53 -25.37 0.79
CA ARG A 109 -11.15 -26.69 0.78
C ARG A 109 -11.78 -26.92 -0.61
#